data_AF-A0A8T5XIP1-F1
#
_entry.id   AF-A0A8T5XIP1-F1
#
_cell.length_a   1.000
_cell.length_b   1.000
_cell.length_c   1.000
_cell.angle_alpha   90.00
_cell.angle_beta   90.00
_cell.angle_gamma   90.00
#
_symmetry.space_group_name_H-M   'P 1'
#
loop_
_entity.id
_entity.type
_entity.pdbx_description
1 polymer ?
#
loop_
_entity_poly.entity_id
_entity_poly.type
_entity_poly.pdbx_seq_one_letter_code
_entity_poly.pdbx_strand_id
1 'polypeptide(L)'
;MKINIIRDLDKLLMYKKEWNLLLKENDNNIAFLELDWIKLWWSFFNDSHKMLVYVFKKDEKVIGFAPLMETDKSYYKIINFIGHKEASYMDLLCLNGYRKEIIERLIKELRDIKGRYIINLHGFSINSSNYKLLTKYLKEKEISTYITGGDCFYIYTKNKDYDEYIKKRFKSSTRQTMRRKERRLKRLGNLSFESFKDIHIDQIFKIHDKRWKRKVGNKSFSEGKTEEFFKQLANKNNFTFNTTIDVLCLNDKVISFIYGFTTRNRYTFYRIAHDDDFSIFSPGEIVLKKKLEKCLENDIEYFDFGIGYEPYKVKWSDSKVNIKSVTFPTKGIFSKGVYIKKIIRNKVRKYLKSNKVLYNFKKYKLGKIKYKFTKENLYNLYLKIKKNLREKELIKLNDNYMLYEKDLHDINYNKTSDIIVRIADVEDLELIKDITLERKKEIVRKLARKDICFIAQKGNEIIHYTWISTRNILKIPKSNEKININKKEVSIYESYTNKNYNTLNNNKSILQAILMILKKNGFTRCYKMENVKKNTFDSKTISDEFTIIDANKLM
;
A
#
# COMPACT_ATOMS: atom_id res chain seq x y z
N MET A 1 11.00 40.23 27.03
CA MET A 1 9.97 39.33 26.44
C MET A 1 9.20 38.58 27.54
N LYS A 2 7.86 38.59 27.45
CA LYS A 2 6.92 37.89 28.35
C LYS A 2 6.52 36.55 27.73
N ILE A 3 6.26 35.54 28.57
CA ILE A 3 5.81 34.21 28.15
C ILE A 3 4.44 33.95 28.75
N ASN A 4 3.49 33.55 27.91
CA ASN A 4 2.24 32.96 28.33
C ASN A 4 2.22 31.47 27.95
N ILE A 5 1.71 30.60 28.83
CA ILE A 5 1.63 29.16 28.58
C ILE A 5 0.17 28.76 28.44
N ILE A 6 -0.19 28.25 27.26
CA ILE A 6 -1.52 27.74 26.98
C ILE A 6 -1.56 26.23 27.26
N ARG A 7 -2.56 25.83 28.06
CA ARG A 7 -2.82 24.45 28.49
C ARG A 7 -4.14 23.90 27.99
N ASP A 8 -4.86 24.68 27.19
CA ASP A 8 -6.22 24.41 26.76
C ASP A 8 -6.40 24.76 25.28
N LEU A 9 -7.18 23.94 24.56
CA LEU A 9 -7.37 24.10 23.13
C LEU A 9 -8.19 25.34 22.79
N ASP A 10 -9.25 25.65 23.53
CA ASP A 10 -10.10 26.81 23.24
C ASP A 10 -9.32 28.12 23.42
N LYS A 11 -8.49 28.20 24.46
CA LYS A 11 -7.54 29.30 24.64
C LYS A 11 -6.53 29.41 23.49
N LEU A 12 -6.05 28.29 22.94
CA LEU A 12 -5.16 28.32 21.77
C LEU A 12 -5.88 28.87 20.53
N LEU A 13 -7.13 28.47 20.34
CA LEU A 13 -7.93 28.90 19.18
C LEU A 13 -8.23 30.41 19.19
N MET A 14 -8.22 31.07 20.35
CA MET A 14 -8.29 32.53 20.44
C MET A 14 -7.13 33.24 19.72
N TYR A 15 -5.97 32.59 19.58
CA TYR A 15 -4.79 33.12 18.89
C TYR A 15 -4.75 32.80 17.38
N LYS A 16 -5.87 32.39 16.78
CA LYS A 16 -5.90 31.94 15.37
C LYS A 16 -5.35 33.00 14.40
N LYS A 17 -5.64 34.28 14.64
CA LYS A 17 -5.18 35.37 13.76
C LYS A 17 -3.65 35.52 13.82
N GLU A 18 -3.08 35.59 15.01
CA GLU A 18 -1.63 35.72 15.24
C GLU A 18 -0.87 34.49 14.77
N TRP A 19 -1.44 33.29 14.96
CA TRP A 19 -0.87 32.05 14.46
C TRP A 19 -0.76 32.06 12.93
N ASN A 20 -1.84 32.42 12.24
CA ASN A 20 -1.87 32.48 10.77
C ASN A 20 -0.89 33.52 10.21
N LEU A 21 -0.75 34.68 10.88
CA LEU A 21 0.26 35.68 10.51
C LEU A 21 1.68 35.11 10.62
N LEU A 22 1.98 34.39 11.71
CA LEU A 22 3.29 33.79 11.91
C LEU A 22 3.55 32.59 10.98
N LEU A 23 2.52 31.84 10.59
CA LEU A 23 2.64 30.81 9.55
C LEU A 23 3.07 31.43 8.21
N LYS A 24 2.50 32.59 7.85
CA LYS A 24 2.88 33.33 6.64
C LYS A 24 4.32 33.86 6.73
N GLU A 25 4.69 34.46 7.87
CA GLU A 25 6.06 34.97 8.10
C GLU A 25 7.14 33.88 8.03
N ASN A 26 6.79 32.63 8.32
CA ASN A 26 7.71 31.48 8.28
C ASN A 26 7.57 30.66 6.98
N ASP A 27 6.89 31.20 5.96
CA ASP A 27 6.63 30.55 4.67
C ASP A 27 6.11 29.10 4.82
N ASN A 28 5.25 28.86 5.81
CA ASN A 28 4.79 27.51 6.10
C ASN A 28 4.05 26.94 4.89
N ASN A 29 4.40 25.73 4.44
CA ASN A 29 3.65 24.97 3.45
C ASN A 29 3.41 23.53 3.91
N ILE A 30 3.30 23.34 5.22
CA ILE A 30 3.15 22.04 5.87
C ILE A 30 1.84 22.03 6.68
N ALA A 31 0.96 21.06 6.40
CA ALA A 31 -0.33 20.92 7.08
C ALA A 31 -0.21 20.77 8.60
N PHE A 32 0.82 20.10 9.10
CA PHE A 32 0.98 19.75 10.51
C PHE A 32 1.12 20.96 11.47
N LEU A 33 1.53 22.12 10.96
CA LEU A 33 1.62 23.37 11.71
C LEU A 33 0.36 24.24 11.61
N GLU A 34 -0.59 23.89 10.74
CA GLU A 34 -1.87 24.58 10.63
C GLU A 34 -2.71 24.29 11.89
N LEU A 35 -3.34 25.34 12.45
CA LEU A 35 -4.16 25.18 13.65
C LEU A 35 -5.33 24.22 13.46
N ASP A 36 -5.88 24.14 12.25
CA ASP A 36 -6.96 23.21 11.94
C ASP A 36 -6.50 21.74 12.07
N TRP A 37 -5.27 21.44 11.66
CA TRP A 37 -4.67 20.11 11.81
C TRP A 37 -4.42 19.81 13.29
N ILE A 38 -3.81 20.76 14.02
CA ILE A 38 -3.53 20.64 15.46
C ILE A 38 -4.82 20.43 16.24
N LYS A 39 -5.87 21.22 15.97
CA LYS A 39 -7.18 21.12 16.60
C LYS A 39 -7.79 19.74 16.41
N LEU A 40 -7.80 19.25 15.18
CA LEU A 40 -8.36 17.94 14.88
C LEU A 40 -7.56 16.83 15.57
N TRP A 41 -6.23 16.85 15.45
CA TRP A 41 -5.38 15.86 16.10
C TRP A 41 -5.58 15.85 17.61
N TRP A 42 -5.66 17.03 18.24
CA TRP A 42 -5.89 17.16 19.68
C TRP A 42 -7.22 16.53 20.12
N SER A 43 -8.29 16.70 19.34
CA SER A 43 -9.61 16.13 19.66
C SER A 43 -9.64 14.59 19.73
N PHE A 44 -8.71 13.92 19.04
CA PHE A 44 -8.62 12.46 19.03
C PHE A 44 -7.59 11.89 20.00
N PHE A 45 -6.50 12.62 20.26
CA PHE A 45 -5.33 12.06 20.97
C PHE A 45 -5.02 12.76 22.30
N ASN A 46 -5.91 13.61 22.83
CA ASN A 46 -5.70 14.33 24.08
C ASN A 46 -5.58 13.44 25.34
N ASP A 47 -6.21 12.27 25.42
CA ASP A 47 -6.28 11.46 26.65
C ASP A 47 -4.92 11.18 27.33
N SER A 48 -3.85 11.10 26.54
CA SER A 48 -2.50 10.78 27.02
C SER A 48 -1.54 11.97 27.02
N HIS A 49 -2.06 13.17 26.74
CA HIS A 49 -1.28 14.37 26.46
C HIS A 49 -1.84 15.60 27.18
N LYS A 50 -0.95 16.49 27.61
CA LYS A 50 -1.31 17.80 28.17
C LYS A 50 -0.76 18.89 27.26
N MET A 51 -1.60 19.85 26.89
CA MET A 51 -1.18 20.93 26.01
C MET A 51 -0.11 21.77 26.70
N LEU A 52 0.89 22.23 25.96
CA LEU A 52 1.98 23.06 26.45
C LEU A 52 2.43 24.01 25.33
N VAL A 53 1.58 24.96 24.95
CA VAL A 53 1.94 25.94 23.93
C VAL A 53 2.55 27.17 24.59
N TYR A 54 3.82 27.46 24.29
CA TYR A 54 4.44 28.72 24.71
C TYR A 54 4.05 29.81 23.71
N VAL A 55 3.56 30.93 24.22
CA VAL A 55 3.30 32.17 23.47
C VAL A 55 4.29 33.22 23.93
N PHE A 56 5.08 33.72 23.00
CA PHE A 56 6.08 34.76 23.25
C PHE A 56 5.49 36.11 22.89
N LYS A 57 5.57 37.07 23.82
CA LYS A 57 5.07 38.43 23.65
C LYS A 57 6.15 39.48 23.90
N LYS A 58 6.14 40.53 23.09
CA LYS A 58 6.88 41.77 23.32
C LYS A 58 5.93 42.94 23.09
N ASP A 59 5.86 43.84 24.06
CA ASP A 59 4.94 45.00 24.05
C ASP A 59 3.48 44.56 23.76
N GLU A 60 3.05 43.50 24.46
CA GLU A 60 1.78 42.76 24.31
C GLU A 60 1.48 42.12 22.93
N LYS A 61 2.28 42.41 21.90
CA LYS A 61 2.23 41.76 20.59
C LYS A 61 2.80 40.35 20.65
N VAL A 62 2.10 39.39 20.04
CA VAL A 62 2.61 38.02 19.87
C VAL A 62 3.71 38.00 18.82
N ILE A 63 4.87 37.49 19.21
CA ILE A 63 6.08 37.42 18.37
C ILE A 63 6.54 35.99 18.08
N GLY A 64 5.93 34.99 18.73
CA GLY A 64 6.19 33.59 18.42
C GLY A 64 5.36 32.58 19.21
N PHE A 65 5.37 31.35 18.72
CA PHE A 65 4.77 30.18 19.34
C PHE A 65 5.72 28.97 19.35
N ALA A 66 5.65 28.18 20.42
CA ALA A 66 6.17 26.81 20.44
C ALA A 66 5.00 25.82 20.66
N PRO A 67 4.49 25.12 19.63
CA PRO A 67 3.39 24.17 19.74
C PRO A 67 3.81 22.87 20.43
N LEU A 68 3.99 22.87 21.76
CA LEU A 68 4.44 21.69 22.50
C LEU A 68 3.29 21.00 23.22
N MET A 69 3.54 19.74 23.58
CA MET A 69 2.71 18.95 24.47
C MET A 69 3.58 18.13 25.40
N GLU A 70 3.04 17.87 26.58
CA GLU A 70 3.60 16.97 27.57
C GLU A 70 2.93 15.60 27.42
N THR A 71 3.74 14.54 27.47
CA THR A 71 3.29 13.16 27.42
C THR A 71 3.84 12.40 28.62
N ASP A 72 2.95 11.79 29.39
CA ASP A 72 3.33 10.94 30.51
C ASP A 72 3.95 9.62 30.00
N LYS A 73 5.03 9.20 30.67
CA LYS A 73 5.63 7.86 30.57
C LYS A 73 5.72 7.28 31.98
N SER A 74 5.95 5.97 32.07
CA SER A 74 5.89 5.23 33.33
C SER A 74 6.66 5.84 34.51
N TYR A 75 7.81 6.51 34.26
CA TYR A 75 8.63 7.10 35.33
C TYR A 75 9.24 8.47 34.98
N TYR A 76 8.85 9.07 33.85
CA TYR A 76 9.34 10.36 33.37
C TYR A 76 8.31 10.97 32.40
N LYS A 77 8.49 12.24 32.06
CA LYS A 77 7.64 12.93 31.08
C LYS A 77 8.45 13.32 29.85
N ILE A 78 7.77 13.40 28.72
CA ILE A 78 8.39 13.86 27.46
C ILE A 78 7.65 15.08 26.96
N ILE A 79 8.38 16.14 26.63
CA ILE A 79 7.85 17.28 25.89
C ILE A 79 8.17 17.06 24.41
N ASN A 80 7.13 17.00 23.57
CA ASN A 80 7.26 16.94 22.11
C ASN A 80 6.50 18.10 21.48
N PHE A 81 6.71 18.37 20.19
CA PHE A 81 5.69 19.11 19.45
C PHE A 81 4.34 18.37 19.46
N ILE A 82 3.24 19.11 19.44
CA ILE A 82 1.89 18.57 19.25
C ILE A 82 1.86 17.78 17.94
N GLY A 83 1.14 16.66 17.89
CA GLY A 83 1.12 15.79 16.71
C GLY A 83 2.18 14.69 16.68
N HIS A 84 3.06 14.60 17.69
CA HIS A 84 4.16 13.62 17.68
C HIS A 84 3.68 12.17 17.42
N LYS A 85 4.27 11.55 16.40
CA LYS A 85 4.00 10.24 15.76
C LYS A 85 3.27 10.36 14.43
N GLU A 86 2.33 11.30 14.32
CA GLU A 86 1.53 11.53 13.11
C GLU A 86 2.07 12.71 12.29
N ALA A 87 2.56 13.77 12.95
CA ALA A 87 3.24 14.92 12.35
C ALA A 87 4.72 14.62 12.13
N SER A 88 5.15 14.61 10.86
CA SER A 88 6.55 14.35 10.50
C SER A 88 7.40 15.62 10.51
N TYR A 89 6.78 16.77 10.24
CA TYR A 89 7.42 18.08 10.16
C TYR A 89 6.77 18.98 11.20
N MET A 90 7.58 19.59 12.04
CA MET A 90 7.17 20.57 13.05
C MET A 90 8.32 21.56 13.22
N ASP A 91 7.98 22.77 13.64
CA ASP A 91 8.93 23.84 13.87
C ASP A 91 8.34 24.85 14.89
N LEU A 92 9.14 25.85 15.27
CA LEU A 92 8.69 27.02 16.01
C LEU A 92 8.16 28.07 15.03
N LEU A 93 7.13 28.80 15.44
CA LEU A 93 6.65 29.96 14.68
C LEU A 93 7.25 31.20 15.31
N CYS A 94 8.11 31.93 14.59
CA CYS A 94 8.84 33.07 15.14
C CYS A 94 8.80 34.23 14.14
N LEU A 95 8.65 35.46 14.63
CA LEU A 95 9.04 36.63 13.84
C LEU A 95 10.56 36.61 13.62
N ASN A 96 11.00 36.91 12.40
CA ASN A 96 12.40 36.81 12.00
C ASN A 96 13.36 37.59 12.94
N GLY A 97 13.00 38.83 13.31
CA GLY A 97 13.82 39.68 14.19
C GLY A 97 13.94 39.19 15.65
N TYR A 98 13.04 38.33 16.11
CA TYR A 98 13.00 37.84 17.50
C TYR A 98 13.41 36.37 17.64
N ARG A 99 13.69 35.69 16.53
CA ARG A 99 13.90 34.24 16.49
C ARG A 99 14.98 33.75 17.46
N LYS A 100 16.13 34.44 17.51
CA LYS A 100 17.23 34.09 18.42
C LYS A 100 16.78 34.21 19.89
N GLU A 101 16.24 35.36 20.27
CA GLU A 101 15.77 35.62 21.65
C GLU A 101 14.71 34.58 22.09
N ILE A 102 13.75 34.25 21.20
CA ILE A 102 12.71 33.25 21.45
C ILE A 102 13.31 31.87 21.70
N ILE A 103 14.25 31.43 20.86
CA ILE A 103 14.87 30.10 20.97
C ILE A 103 15.68 29.98 22.26
N GLU A 104 16.52 30.97 22.56
CA GLU A 104 17.36 30.98 23.76
C GLU A 104 16.49 30.95 25.02
N ARG A 105 15.43 31.78 25.03
CA ARG A 105 14.48 31.82 26.14
C ARG A 105 13.71 30.50 26.26
N LEU A 106 13.18 29.94 25.17
CA LEU A 106 12.46 28.66 25.18
C LEU A 106 13.34 27.55 25.76
N ILE A 107 14.60 27.46 25.32
CA ILE A 107 15.52 26.42 25.80
C ILE A 107 15.80 26.60 27.29
N LYS A 108 15.98 27.84 27.77
CA LYS A 108 16.14 28.15 29.20
C LYS A 108 14.92 27.67 30.00
N GLU A 109 13.72 28.08 29.59
CA GLU A 109 12.46 27.68 30.25
C GLU A 109 12.30 26.16 30.28
N LEU A 110 12.50 25.48 29.14
CA LEU A 110 12.39 24.03 29.05
C LEU A 110 13.41 23.31 29.94
N ARG A 111 14.64 23.84 30.04
CA ARG A 111 15.72 23.26 30.86
C ARG A 111 15.48 23.42 32.36
N ASP A 112 14.79 24.48 32.75
CA ASP A 112 14.51 24.86 34.13
C ASP A 112 13.22 24.20 34.68
N ILE A 113 12.48 23.46 33.85
CA ILE A 113 11.33 22.66 34.32
C ILE A 113 11.80 21.67 35.40
N LYS A 114 11.23 21.85 36.60
CA LYS A 114 11.44 20.95 37.74
C LYS A 114 10.83 19.57 37.46
N GLY A 115 11.57 18.51 37.79
CA GLY A 115 11.13 17.13 37.63
C GLY A 115 11.83 16.39 36.49
N ARG A 116 11.25 15.24 36.12
CA ARG A 116 11.89 14.21 35.28
C ARG A 116 11.44 14.36 33.82
N TYR A 117 11.98 15.35 33.11
CA TYR A 117 11.58 15.67 31.74
C TYR A 117 12.67 15.40 30.71
N ILE A 118 12.25 14.85 29.58
CA ILE A 118 13.03 14.78 28.35
C ILE A 118 12.35 15.66 27.30
N ILE A 119 13.11 16.55 26.68
CA ILE A 119 12.62 17.37 25.58
C ILE A 119 12.99 16.66 24.28
N ASN A 120 12.04 16.52 23.37
CA ASN A 120 12.22 15.94 22.04
C ASN A 120 11.53 16.80 20.98
N LEU A 121 12.28 17.73 20.40
CA LEU A 121 11.81 18.61 19.35
C LEU A 121 12.12 17.97 17.99
N HIS A 122 11.11 17.40 17.35
CA HIS A 122 11.22 16.65 16.09
C HIS A 122 10.76 17.49 14.89
N GLY A 123 11.12 17.05 13.68
CA GLY A 123 10.53 17.57 12.45
C GLY A 123 11.23 18.78 11.84
N PHE A 124 12.34 19.25 12.40
CA PHE A 124 13.07 20.39 11.85
C PHE A 124 13.81 20.04 10.56
N SER A 125 13.66 20.86 9.51
CA SER A 125 14.60 20.84 8.40
C SER A 125 15.99 21.31 8.86
N ILE A 126 17.06 20.65 8.40
CA ILE A 126 18.44 21.13 8.65
C ILE A 126 18.68 22.54 8.08
N ASN A 127 17.88 22.95 7.10
CA ASN A 127 17.95 24.27 6.50
C ASN A 127 17.19 25.34 7.30
N SER A 128 16.32 24.95 8.23
CA SER A 128 15.54 25.86 9.06
C SER A 128 16.43 26.74 9.93
N SER A 129 16.16 28.05 9.94
CA SER A 129 16.83 29.01 10.82
C SER A 129 16.62 28.65 12.30
N ASN A 130 15.45 28.12 12.65
CA ASN A 130 15.17 27.68 14.02
C ASN A 130 16.09 26.52 14.43
N TYR A 131 16.26 25.52 13.56
CA TYR A 131 17.17 24.40 13.82
C TYR A 131 18.61 24.86 14.02
N LYS A 132 19.11 25.73 13.14
CA LYS A 132 20.49 26.24 13.18
C LYS A 132 20.74 27.00 14.48
N LEU A 133 19.87 27.93 14.85
CA LEU A 133 19.98 28.70 16.09
C LEU A 133 19.83 27.83 17.34
N LEU A 134 18.86 26.91 17.35
CA LEU A 134 18.63 26.00 18.47
C LEU A 134 19.85 25.11 18.74
N THR A 135 20.40 24.49 17.69
CA THR A 135 21.59 23.63 17.84
C THR A 135 22.84 24.43 18.20
N LYS A 136 23.02 25.64 17.65
CA LYS A 136 24.10 26.55 18.02
C LYS A 136 24.04 26.89 19.51
N TYR A 137 22.90 27.35 20.00
CA TYR A 137 22.74 27.72 21.42
C TYR A 137 22.92 26.52 22.36
N LEU A 138 22.38 25.35 22.01
CA LEU A 138 22.57 24.12 22.81
C LEU A 138 24.06 23.74 22.89
N LYS A 139 24.82 23.92 21.80
CA LYS A 139 26.27 23.68 21.78
C LYS A 139 27.03 24.70 22.63
N GLU A 140 26.73 26.00 22.48
CA GLU A 140 27.35 27.09 23.24
C GLU A 140 27.12 26.97 24.75
N LYS A 141 25.98 26.40 25.18
CA LYS A 141 25.67 26.15 26.59
C LYS A 141 26.09 24.75 27.06
N GLU A 142 26.84 24.01 26.25
CA GLU A 142 27.33 22.65 26.55
C GLU A 142 26.22 21.69 26.99
N ILE A 143 25.01 21.89 26.44
CA ILE A 143 23.86 21.05 26.76
C ILE A 143 24.00 19.74 26.01
N SER A 144 24.00 18.62 26.73
CA SER A 144 24.03 17.29 26.12
C SER A 144 22.82 17.09 25.20
N THR A 145 23.08 16.85 23.91
CA THR A 145 22.05 16.67 22.88
C THR A 145 22.22 15.36 22.13
N TYR A 146 21.09 14.76 21.77
CA TYR A 146 21.03 13.58 20.91
C TYR A 146 20.22 13.93 19.68
N ILE A 147 20.94 14.13 18.57
CA ILE A 147 20.35 14.50 17.29
C ILE A 147 20.14 13.24 16.47
N THR A 148 18.90 13.02 16.08
CA THR A 148 18.53 11.96 15.13
C THR A 148 17.88 12.59 13.91
N GLY A 149 17.64 11.79 12.87
CA GLY A 149 16.95 12.29 11.70
C GLY A 149 16.75 11.23 10.64
N GLY A 150 16.13 11.66 9.55
CA GLY A 150 15.92 10.87 8.35
C GLY A 150 15.94 11.74 7.11
N ASP A 151 16.21 11.12 5.98
CA ASP A 151 16.09 11.77 4.68
C ASP A 151 14.60 11.95 4.36
N CYS A 152 14.21 13.17 4.05
CA CYS A 152 13.00 13.52 3.33
C CYS A 152 13.37 13.63 1.86
N PHE A 153 12.66 12.90 1.01
CA PHE A 153 12.84 12.89 -0.43
C PHE A 153 11.76 13.76 -1.07
N TYR A 154 12.11 14.58 -2.06
CA TYR A 154 11.12 15.42 -2.73
C TYR A 154 11.50 15.67 -4.19
N ILE A 155 10.53 16.19 -4.96
CA ILE A 155 10.71 16.71 -6.30
C ILE A 155 10.30 18.18 -6.25
N TYR A 156 11.18 19.06 -6.71
CA TYR A 156 10.79 20.43 -7.06
C TYR A 156 10.10 20.37 -8.42
N THR A 157 8.80 20.63 -8.49
CA THR A 157 7.96 20.38 -9.67
C THR A 157 7.83 21.60 -10.57
N LYS A 158 8.14 22.81 -10.07
CA LYS A 158 8.09 24.03 -10.87
C LYS A 158 8.98 23.92 -12.12
N ASN A 159 8.45 24.37 -13.25
CA ASN A 159 9.12 24.34 -14.56
C ASN A 159 9.57 22.94 -15.01
N LYS A 160 8.86 21.88 -14.60
CA LYS A 160 9.09 20.53 -15.10
C LYS A 160 7.89 20.04 -15.88
N ASP A 161 8.12 19.66 -17.13
CA ASP A 161 7.19 18.82 -17.86
C ASP A 161 7.27 17.37 -17.32
N TYR A 162 6.12 16.70 -17.28
CA TYR A 162 6.01 15.35 -16.77
C TYR A 162 6.78 14.34 -17.64
N ASP A 163 6.64 14.42 -18.96
CA ASP A 163 7.26 13.47 -19.88
C ASP A 163 8.79 13.64 -19.91
N GLU A 164 9.28 14.87 -19.88
CA GLU A 164 10.70 15.18 -19.76
C GLU A 164 11.29 14.65 -18.43
N TYR A 165 10.62 14.92 -17.31
CA TYR A 165 11.02 14.43 -16.01
C TYR A 165 11.12 12.91 -15.99
N ILE A 166 10.12 12.20 -16.53
CA ILE A 166 10.10 10.73 -16.61
C ILE A 166 11.23 10.20 -17.52
N LYS A 167 11.48 10.85 -18.66
CA LYS A 167 12.57 10.48 -19.58
C LYS A 167 13.94 10.61 -18.91
N LYS A 168 14.17 11.70 -18.18
CA LYS A 168 15.42 11.95 -17.44
C LYS A 168 15.59 11.01 -16.25
N ARG A 169 14.51 10.71 -15.53
CA ARG A 169 14.57 9.90 -14.30
C ARG A 169 14.72 8.40 -14.56
N PHE A 170 14.11 7.88 -15.63
CA PHE A 170 14.00 6.44 -15.86
C PHE A 170 14.53 6.01 -17.23
N LYS A 171 15.32 4.93 -17.29
CA LYS A 171 15.73 4.27 -18.54
C LYS A 171 14.51 3.85 -19.38
N SER A 172 14.66 3.82 -20.71
CA SER A 172 13.62 3.40 -21.66
C SER A 172 12.99 2.05 -21.31
N SER A 173 13.79 1.05 -20.94
CA SER A 173 13.34 -0.28 -20.52
C SER A 173 12.48 -0.27 -19.24
N THR A 174 12.78 0.65 -18.31
CA THR A 174 11.98 0.84 -17.08
C THR A 174 10.63 1.45 -17.42
N ARG A 175 10.61 2.49 -18.26
CA ARG A 175 9.37 3.12 -18.75
C ARG A 175 8.51 2.13 -19.52
N GLN A 176 9.11 1.32 -20.39
CA GLN A 176 8.41 0.26 -21.12
C GLN A 176 7.81 -0.78 -20.15
N THR A 177 8.54 -1.12 -19.08
CA THR A 177 8.04 -2.03 -18.04
C THR A 177 6.84 -1.48 -17.28
N MET A 178 6.87 -0.20 -16.91
CA MET A 178 5.71 0.48 -16.30
C MET A 178 4.51 0.45 -17.24
N ARG A 179 4.68 0.88 -18.50
CA ARG A 179 3.62 0.85 -19.53
C ARG A 179 3.06 -0.56 -19.78
N ARG A 180 3.91 -1.59 -19.74
CA ARG A 180 3.48 -2.99 -19.91
C ARG A 180 2.62 -3.48 -18.74
N LYS A 181 3.00 -3.14 -17.51
CA LYS A 181 2.23 -3.51 -16.31
C LYS A 181 0.86 -2.85 -16.31
N GLU A 182 0.81 -1.55 -16.60
CA GLU A 182 -0.42 -0.77 -16.70
C GLU A 182 -1.34 -1.32 -17.81
N ARG A 183 -0.81 -1.57 -19.02
CA ARG A 183 -1.57 -2.20 -20.11
C ARG A 183 -2.11 -3.59 -19.77
N ARG A 184 -1.35 -4.41 -19.03
CA ARG A 184 -1.82 -5.74 -18.62
C ARG A 184 -2.91 -5.67 -17.55
N LEU A 185 -2.87 -4.66 -16.69
CA LEU A 185 -3.91 -4.42 -15.70
C LEU A 185 -5.21 -3.93 -16.37
N LYS A 186 -5.11 -3.01 -17.35
CA LYS A 186 -6.24 -2.54 -18.18
C LYS A 186 -6.95 -3.66 -18.97
N ARG A 187 -6.33 -4.83 -19.13
CA ARG A 187 -6.96 -5.99 -19.78
C ARG A 187 -7.87 -6.76 -18.85
N LEU A 188 -7.75 -6.57 -17.53
CA LEU A 188 -8.60 -7.25 -16.55
C LEU A 188 -9.95 -6.56 -16.35
N GLY A 189 -10.11 -5.34 -16.85
CA GLY A 189 -11.30 -4.52 -16.62
C GLY A 189 -11.01 -3.03 -16.84
N ASN A 190 -12.00 -2.20 -16.57
CA ASN A 190 -11.90 -0.75 -16.64
C ASN A 190 -10.98 -0.23 -15.52
N LEU A 191 -9.87 0.40 -15.90
CA LEU A 191 -8.91 0.98 -14.96
C LEU A 191 -9.07 2.50 -14.93
N SER A 192 -9.56 3.04 -13.83
CA SER A 192 -9.72 4.47 -13.61
C SER A 192 -8.79 4.99 -12.52
N PHE A 193 -8.40 6.26 -12.65
CA PHE A 193 -7.72 7.02 -11.60
C PHE A 193 -8.62 8.21 -11.27
N GLU A 194 -9.08 8.27 -10.02
CA GLU A 194 -10.04 9.28 -9.57
C GLU A 194 -9.65 9.82 -8.20
N SER A 195 -10.07 11.05 -7.91
CA SER A 195 -9.98 11.58 -6.56
C SER A 195 -11.04 10.91 -5.68
N PHE A 196 -10.74 10.86 -4.40
CA PHE A 196 -11.54 10.19 -3.39
C PHE A 196 -12.98 10.70 -3.33
N LYS A 197 -13.86 9.76 -3.06
CA LYS A 197 -15.28 9.90 -2.76
C LYS A 197 -15.51 9.16 -1.44
N ASP A 198 -16.42 9.64 -0.60
CA ASP A 198 -16.68 9.06 0.74
C ASP A 198 -16.93 7.54 0.70
N ILE A 199 -17.55 7.04 -0.38
CA ILE A 199 -17.80 5.61 -0.65
C ILE A 199 -16.53 4.74 -0.61
N HIS A 200 -15.34 5.32 -0.80
CA HIS A 200 -14.07 4.57 -0.84
C HIS A 200 -13.38 4.46 0.53
N ILE A 201 -13.88 5.15 1.57
CA ILE A 201 -13.14 5.29 2.83
C ILE A 201 -12.89 3.93 3.50
N ASP A 202 -13.89 3.07 3.58
CA ASP A 202 -13.71 1.75 4.19
C ASP A 202 -12.85 0.83 3.32
N GLN A 203 -12.85 1.04 2.00
CA GLN A 203 -12.01 0.27 1.08
C GLN A 203 -10.52 0.60 1.27
N ILE A 204 -10.15 1.87 1.50
CA ILE A 204 -8.74 2.24 1.70
C ILE A 204 -8.17 1.64 3.00
N PHE A 205 -8.94 1.62 4.09
CA PHE A 205 -8.53 0.98 5.35
C PHE A 205 -8.43 -0.54 5.19
N LYS A 206 -9.40 -1.19 4.52
CA LYS A 206 -9.34 -2.62 4.19
C LYS A 206 -8.08 -2.98 3.38
N ILE A 207 -7.72 -2.17 2.39
CA ILE A 207 -6.49 -2.36 1.59
C ILE A 207 -5.24 -2.24 2.46
N HIS A 208 -5.20 -1.21 3.31
CA HIS A 208 -4.09 -1.01 4.24
C HIS A 208 -3.94 -2.23 5.17
N ASP A 209 -5.02 -2.70 5.78
CA ASP A 209 -5.02 -3.84 6.68
C ASP A 209 -4.59 -5.13 6.02
N LYS A 210 -5.14 -5.42 4.84
CA LYS A 210 -4.78 -6.62 4.07
C LYS A 210 -3.27 -6.68 3.83
N ARG A 211 -2.65 -5.54 3.54
CA ARG A 211 -1.20 -5.41 3.31
C ARG A 211 -0.38 -5.57 4.60
N TRP A 212 -0.87 -5.06 5.72
CA TRP A 212 -0.17 -5.12 7.01
C TRP A 212 -0.38 -6.43 7.77
N LYS A 213 -1.43 -7.22 7.49
CA LYS A 213 -1.63 -8.58 8.02
C LYS A 213 -0.41 -9.49 7.83
N ARG A 214 0.41 -9.25 6.80
CA ARG A 214 1.56 -10.09 6.41
C ARG A 214 2.93 -9.51 6.81
N LYS A 215 2.97 -8.34 7.45
CA LYS A 215 4.21 -7.62 7.84
C LYS A 215 4.29 -7.45 9.35
N VAL A 216 5.51 -7.44 9.89
CA VAL A 216 5.75 -7.02 11.28
C VAL A 216 5.97 -5.50 11.30
N GLY A 217 5.00 -4.73 11.81
CA GLY A 217 5.07 -3.27 11.94
C GLY A 217 3.70 -2.64 12.27
N ASN A 218 3.63 -1.30 12.29
CA ASN A 218 2.48 -0.55 12.79
C ASN A 218 1.21 -0.80 11.96
N LYS A 219 0.27 -1.55 12.56
CA LYS A 219 -1.13 -1.65 12.16
C LYS A 219 -1.96 -0.41 12.52
N SER A 220 -1.37 0.52 13.27
CA SER A 220 -2.06 1.63 13.95
C SER A 220 -2.88 2.57 13.07
N PHE A 221 -2.85 2.47 11.74
CA PHE A 221 -3.63 3.34 10.85
C PHE A 221 -5.13 3.03 10.87
N SER A 222 -5.47 1.76 10.96
CA SER A 222 -6.85 1.26 10.87
C SER A 222 -7.30 0.73 12.24
N GLU A 223 -6.85 1.39 13.31
CA GLU A 223 -7.11 0.97 14.69
C GLU A 223 -7.71 2.13 15.49
N GLY A 224 -8.95 1.95 15.94
CA GLY A 224 -9.67 2.84 16.86
C GLY A 224 -9.62 4.30 16.45
N LYS A 225 -9.26 5.18 17.39
CA LYS A 225 -9.20 6.65 17.21
C LYS A 225 -8.33 7.11 16.03
N THR A 226 -7.35 6.30 15.61
CA THR A 226 -6.50 6.67 14.48
C THR A 226 -7.23 6.56 13.15
N GLU A 227 -8.06 5.53 12.98
CA GLU A 227 -8.88 5.38 11.78
C GLU A 227 -9.86 6.54 11.67
N GLU A 228 -10.58 6.83 12.75
CA GLU A 228 -11.55 7.93 12.82
C GLU A 228 -10.91 9.30 12.56
N PHE A 229 -9.70 9.53 13.08
CA PHE A 229 -8.93 10.74 12.80
C PHE A 229 -8.66 10.92 11.30
N PHE A 230 -8.20 9.86 10.61
CA PHE A 230 -7.94 9.93 9.16
C PHE A 230 -9.23 10.00 8.34
N LYS A 231 -10.31 9.36 8.78
CA LYS A 231 -11.65 9.53 8.19
C LYS A 231 -12.10 10.99 8.27
N GLN A 232 -11.97 11.62 9.43
CA GLN A 232 -12.33 13.04 9.59
C GLN A 232 -11.42 13.99 8.81
N LEU A 233 -10.11 13.70 8.70
CA LEU A 233 -9.21 14.47 7.84
C LEU A 233 -9.63 14.38 6.36
N ALA A 234 -10.09 13.21 5.91
CA ALA A 234 -10.51 12.98 4.53
C ALA A 234 -11.81 13.71 4.18
N ASN A 235 -12.78 13.75 5.11
CA ASN A 235 -14.13 14.24 4.83
C ASN A 235 -14.31 15.75 5.09
N LYS A 236 -13.38 16.40 5.78
CA LYS A 236 -13.48 17.85 6.08
C LYS A 236 -12.89 18.70 4.96
N ASN A 237 -13.73 19.59 4.42
CA ASN A 237 -13.40 20.44 3.27
C ASN A 237 -13.10 21.92 3.61
N ASN A 238 -13.12 22.30 4.90
CA ASN A 238 -12.98 23.70 5.33
C ASN A 238 -11.71 23.97 6.16
N PHE A 239 -10.64 23.22 5.91
CA PHE A 239 -9.34 23.45 6.55
C PHE A 239 -8.45 24.36 5.72
N THR A 240 -7.46 24.99 6.35
CA THR A 240 -6.41 25.77 5.65
C THR A 240 -5.47 24.93 4.77
N PHE A 241 -5.69 23.62 4.72
CA PHE A 241 -5.01 22.66 3.85
C PHE A 241 -6.05 21.68 3.31
N ASN A 242 -5.76 21.08 2.16
CA ASN A 242 -6.62 20.07 1.55
C ASN A 242 -6.05 18.68 1.83
N THR A 243 -6.84 17.81 2.44
CA THR A 243 -6.52 16.38 2.41
C THR A 243 -6.83 15.85 1.02
N THR A 244 -5.87 15.23 0.36
CA THR A 244 -6.10 14.62 -0.95
C THR A 244 -5.89 13.12 -0.86
N ILE A 245 -6.89 12.37 -1.28
CA ILE A 245 -6.80 10.93 -1.46
C ILE A 245 -7.12 10.69 -2.93
N ASP A 246 -6.24 9.98 -3.63
CA ASP A 246 -6.48 9.57 -5.01
C ASP A 246 -6.40 8.04 -5.08
N VAL A 247 -7.32 7.45 -5.82
CA VAL A 247 -7.52 6.00 -5.90
C VAL A 247 -7.30 5.51 -7.32
N LEU A 248 -6.82 4.28 -7.43
CA LEU A 248 -6.77 3.51 -8.66
C LEU A 248 -7.81 2.40 -8.53
N CYS A 249 -8.82 2.43 -9.40
CA CYS A 249 -9.95 1.51 -9.37
C CYS A 249 -9.88 0.56 -10.57
N LEU A 250 -10.25 -0.71 -10.35
CA LEU A 250 -10.48 -1.70 -11.41
C LEU A 250 -11.93 -2.17 -11.30
N ASN A 251 -12.77 -1.85 -12.29
CA ASN A 251 -14.23 -2.03 -12.23
C ASN A 251 -14.80 -1.51 -10.88
N ASP A 252 -14.54 -0.22 -10.58
CA ASP A 252 -14.99 0.47 -9.35
C ASP A 252 -14.42 -0.04 -8.01
N LYS A 253 -13.68 -1.15 -8.02
CA LYS A 253 -12.96 -1.64 -6.85
C LYS A 253 -11.64 -0.92 -6.68
N VAL A 254 -11.43 -0.26 -5.55
CA VAL A 254 -10.14 0.33 -5.22
C VAL A 254 -9.08 -0.77 -5.10
N ILE A 255 -8.04 -0.70 -5.92
CA ILE A 255 -6.88 -1.61 -5.88
C ILE A 255 -5.60 -0.93 -5.39
N SER A 256 -5.58 0.40 -5.35
CA SER A 256 -4.51 1.19 -4.74
C SER A 256 -5.00 2.57 -4.38
N PHE A 257 -4.38 3.19 -3.38
CA PHE A 257 -4.63 4.58 -3.04
C PHE A 257 -3.32 5.28 -2.67
N ILE A 258 -3.33 6.60 -2.80
CA ILE A 258 -2.34 7.52 -2.27
C ILE A 258 -3.06 8.58 -1.43
N TYR A 259 -2.56 8.81 -0.22
CA TYR A 259 -3.10 9.75 0.76
C TYR A 259 -2.03 10.79 1.06
N GLY A 260 -2.38 12.07 0.98
CA GLY A 260 -1.50 13.16 1.34
C GLY A 260 -2.25 14.44 1.68
N PHE A 261 -1.48 15.50 1.89
CA PHE A 261 -2.00 16.84 2.20
C PHE A 261 -1.43 17.83 1.21
N THR A 262 -2.28 18.69 0.65
CA THR A 262 -1.87 19.86 -0.12
C THR A 262 -2.00 21.08 0.77
N THR A 263 -0.89 21.77 0.99
CA THR A 263 -0.86 23.02 1.76
C THR A 263 -0.09 24.05 0.96
N ARG A 264 -0.78 25.12 0.52
CA ARG A 264 -0.23 26.12 -0.40
C ARG A 264 0.42 25.43 -1.62
N ASN A 265 1.70 25.64 -1.89
CA ASN A 265 2.45 25.11 -3.04
C ASN A 265 3.07 23.71 -2.81
N ARG A 266 2.73 22.99 -1.74
CA ARG A 266 3.34 21.68 -1.42
C ARG A 266 2.29 20.59 -1.31
N TYR A 267 2.54 19.47 -2.00
CA TYR A 267 1.89 18.19 -1.73
C TYR A 267 2.78 17.33 -0.83
N THR A 268 2.35 17.08 0.40
CA THR A 268 2.99 16.16 1.35
C THR A 268 2.36 14.78 1.26
N PHE A 269 3.09 13.85 0.64
CA PHE A 269 2.80 12.43 0.68
C PHE A 269 2.76 11.94 2.12
N TYR A 270 1.68 11.25 2.46
CA TYR A 270 1.53 10.68 3.79
C TYR A 270 1.57 9.15 3.73
N ARG A 271 0.71 8.54 2.93
CA ARG A 271 0.58 7.07 2.85
C ARG A 271 0.27 6.60 1.43
N ILE A 272 0.70 5.37 1.14
CA ILE A 272 0.33 4.65 -0.08
C ILE A 272 0.13 3.18 0.26
N ALA A 273 -0.92 2.58 -0.27
CA ALA A 273 -1.11 1.14 -0.19
C ALA A 273 -1.82 0.61 -1.42
N HIS A 274 -1.71 -0.70 -1.62
CA HIS A 274 -2.38 -1.41 -2.70
C HIS A 274 -2.78 -2.80 -2.26
N ASP A 275 -3.77 -3.35 -2.98
CA ASP A 275 -4.17 -4.73 -2.84
C ASP A 275 -3.06 -5.65 -3.37
N ASP A 276 -2.53 -6.49 -2.47
CA ASP A 276 -1.44 -7.43 -2.75
C ASP A 276 -1.81 -8.48 -3.82
N ASP A 277 -3.10 -8.73 -4.07
CA ASP A 277 -3.58 -9.62 -5.14
C ASP A 277 -3.18 -9.10 -6.53
N PHE A 278 -3.15 -7.77 -6.70
CA PHE A 278 -2.76 -7.09 -7.93
C PHE A 278 -1.29 -6.66 -7.95
N SER A 279 -0.50 -7.03 -6.95
CA SER A 279 0.91 -6.59 -6.79
C SER A 279 1.82 -6.88 -7.99
N ILE A 280 1.48 -7.86 -8.84
CA ILE A 280 2.21 -8.18 -10.07
C ILE A 280 2.22 -7.01 -11.07
N PHE A 281 1.22 -6.12 -11.00
CA PHE A 281 1.10 -4.94 -11.85
C PHE A 281 1.68 -3.68 -11.22
N SER A 282 2.13 -3.76 -9.96
CA SER A 282 2.62 -2.60 -9.20
C SER A 282 1.62 -1.43 -9.16
N PRO A 283 0.36 -1.65 -8.74
CA PRO A 283 -0.67 -0.60 -8.73
C PRO A 283 -0.29 0.61 -7.85
N GLY A 284 0.49 0.41 -6.78
CA GLY A 284 1.09 1.53 -6.02
C GLY A 284 2.06 2.40 -6.83
N GLU A 285 2.78 1.84 -7.80
CA GLU A 285 3.63 2.62 -8.72
C GLU A 285 2.76 3.40 -9.72
N ILE A 286 1.63 2.83 -10.14
CA ILE A 286 0.68 3.47 -11.08
C ILE A 286 -0.01 4.66 -10.41
N VAL A 287 -0.58 4.49 -9.20
CA VAL A 287 -1.26 5.60 -8.50
C VAL A 287 -0.29 6.73 -8.15
N LEU A 288 0.95 6.41 -7.76
CA LEU A 288 1.99 7.41 -7.52
C LEU A 288 2.34 8.18 -8.80
N LYS A 289 2.54 7.46 -9.90
CA LYS A 289 2.82 8.04 -11.22
C LYS A 289 1.74 9.04 -11.62
N LYS A 290 0.47 8.63 -11.49
CA LYS A 290 -0.72 9.45 -11.83
C LYS A 290 -0.87 10.67 -10.92
N LYS A 291 -0.63 10.51 -9.62
CA LYS A 291 -0.63 11.64 -8.68
C LYS A 291 0.50 12.64 -8.98
N LEU A 292 1.69 12.15 -9.32
CA LEU A 292 2.81 13.03 -9.69
C LEU A 292 2.53 13.81 -10.98
N GLU A 293 1.98 13.14 -12.00
CA GLU A 293 1.48 13.77 -13.25
C GLU A 293 0.50 14.91 -12.92
N LYS A 294 -0.56 14.62 -12.14
CA LYS A 294 -1.51 15.64 -11.68
C LYS A 294 -0.85 16.77 -10.87
N CYS A 295 0.16 16.49 -10.04
CA CYS A 295 0.86 17.54 -9.29
C CYS A 295 1.75 18.42 -10.17
N LEU A 296 2.30 17.90 -11.28
CA LEU A 296 3.09 18.69 -12.23
C LEU A 296 2.21 19.55 -13.15
N GLU A 297 0.98 19.12 -13.41
CA GLU A 297 -0.03 19.86 -14.17
C GLU A 297 -0.71 20.98 -13.37
N ASN A 298 -0.56 20.99 -12.03
CA ASN A 298 -1.15 21.99 -11.13
C ASN A 298 -0.05 22.85 -10.48
N ASP A 299 -0.43 23.95 -9.81
CA ASP A 299 0.48 24.88 -9.10
C ASP A 299 1.15 24.32 -7.82
N ILE A 300 1.48 23.03 -7.82
CA ILE A 300 2.32 22.43 -6.78
C ILE A 300 3.78 22.63 -7.17
N GLU A 301 4.57 23.25 -6.29
CA GLU A 301 6.01 23.43 -6.45
C GLU A 301 6.84 22.32 -5.79
N TYR A 302 6.27 21.63 -4.79
CA TYR A 302 6.95 20.56 -4.07
C TYR A 302 6.09 19.30 -3.97
N PHE A 303 6.53 18.22 -4.61
CA PHE A 303 6.06 16.87 -4.32
C PHE A 303 6.97 16.25 -3.25
N ASP A 304 6.53 16.27 -2.00
CA ASP A 304 7.27 15.82 -0.83
C ASP A 304 6.87 14.37 -0.49
N PHE A 305 7.81 13.42 -0.54
CA PHE A 305 7.56 12.01 -0.26
C PHE A 305 7.47 11.67 1.23
N GLY A 306 7.64 12.64 2.13
CA GLY A 306 7.71 12.40 3.56
C GLY A 306 9.06 11.83 4.01
N ILE A 307 9.27 11.84 5.33
CA ILE A 307 10.48 11.34 5.97
C ILE A 307 10.59 9.81 5.84
N GLY A 308 11.83 9.34 5.70
CA GLY A 308 12.18 7.93 5.88
C GLY A 308 12.53 7.25 4.57
N TYR A 309 13.51 6.35 4.65
CA TYR A 309 14.01 5.63 3.49
C TYR A 309 13.04 4.52 3.05
N GLU A 310 12.56 4.65 1.82
CA GLU A 310 11.94 3.56 1.07
C GLU A 310 12.49 3.59 -0.36
N PRO A 311 12.86 2.44 -0.96
CA PRO A 311 13.54 2.43 -2.26
C PRO A 311 12.81 3.18 -3.37
N TYR A 312 11.47 3.19 -3.36
CA TYR A 312 10.72 3.95 -4.36
C TYR A 312 10.84 5.46 -4.16
N LYS A 313 10.86 5.98 -2.92
CA LYS A 313 11.02 7.42 -2.67
C LYS A 313 12.30 7.94 -3.31
N VAL A 314 13.42 7.23 -3.07
CA VAL A 314 14.72 7.51 -3.70
C VAL A 314 14.62 7.41 -5.23
N LYS A 315 14.01 6.34 -5.73
CA LYS A 315 13.86 6.08 -7.17
C LYS A 315 13.09 7.21 -7.89
N TRP A 316 12.11 7.82 -7.23
CA TRP A 316 11.30 8.90 -7.83
C TRP A 316 11.90 10.29 -7.54
N SER A 317 12.29 10.61 -6.32
CA SER A 317 12.87 11.92 -6.02
C SER A 317 14.17 12.22 -6.78
N ASP A 318 14.40 13.50 -7.06
CA ASP A 318 15.69 14.03 -7.50
C ASP A 318 16.40 14.84 -6.43
N SER A 319 15.70 15.16 -5.33
CA SER A 319 16.19 16.01 -4.25
C SER A 319 15.94 15.37 -2.89
N LYS A 320 16.74 15.74 -1.91
CA LYS A 320 16.52 15.33 -0.51
C LYS A 320 16.96 16.39 0.47
N VAL A 321 16.32 16.41 1.63
CA VAL A 321 16.69 17.24 2.78
C VAL A 321 16.68 16.39 4.05
N ASN A 322 17.55 16.72 4.98
CA ASN A 322 17.60 16.04 6.26
C ASN A 322 16.62 16.69 7.23
N ILE A 323 15.71 15.88 7.76
CA ILE A 323 14.84 16.28 8.86
C ILE A 323 15.40 15.72 10.15
N LYS A 324 15.52 16.58 11.16
CA LYS A 324 16.21 16.31 12.41
C LYS A 324 15.24 16.35 13.60
N SER A 325 15.59 15.58 14.61
CA SER A 325 14.99 15.65 15.94
C SER A 325 16.08 15.88 16.95
N VAL A 326 15.91 16.88 17.80
CA VAL A 326 16.85 17.27 18.84
C VAL A 326 16.27 16.86 20.18
N THR A 327 16.94 15.93 20.85
CA THR A 327 16.57 15.48 22.19
C THR A 327 17.58 15.97 23.22
N PHE A 328 17.10 16.52 24.35
CA PHE A 328 17.95 16.92 25.48
C PHE A 328 17.22 16.79 26.83
N PRO A 329 17.93 16.56 27.95
CA PRO A 329 17.31 16.50 29.28
C PRO A 329 17.16 17.88 29.93
N THR A 330 16.31 17.98 30.96
CA THR A 330 16.36 19.10 31.93
C THR A 330 17.59 19.05 32.84
N LYS A 331 17.81 20.08 33.67
CA LYS A 331 19.02 20.18 34.53
C LYS A 331 19.18 19.03 35.56
N GLY A 332 18.10 18.34 35.94
CA GLY A 332 18.11 17.31 36.98
C GLY A 332 18.88 16.02 36.64
N ILE A 333 19.54 15.42 37.64
CA ILE A 333 20.38 14.22 37.46
C ILE A 333 19.59 13.02 36.96
N PHE A 334 18.35 12.87 37.42
CA PHE A 334 17.46 11.81 36.95
C PHE A 334 17.15 11.96 35.47
N SER A 335 16.85 13.18 34.99
CA SER A 335 16.61 13.46 33.57
C SER A 335 17.83 13.09 32.72
N LYS A 336 19.05 13.37 33.20
CA LYS A 336 20.30 12.94 32.54
C LYS A 336 20.39 11.41 32.45
N GLY A 337 20.07 10.68 33.52
CA GLY A 337 20.05 9.20 33.52
C GLY A 337 19.04 8.61 32.51
N VAL A 338 17.80 9.13 32.49
CA VAL A 338 16.77 8.72 31.51
C VAL A 338 17.22 8.99 30.08
N TYR A 339 17.83 10.16 29.86
CA TYR A 339 18.39 10.56 28.58
C TYR A 339 19.48 9.59 28.10
N ILE A 340 20.45 9.25 28.95
CA ILE A 340 21.51 8.28 28.64
C ILE A 340 20.92 6.91 28.29
N LYS A 341 19.98 6.39 29.10
CA LYS A 341 19.29 5.12 28.83
C LYS A 341 18.58 5.13 27.47
N LYS A 342 17.94 6.25 27.11
CA LYS A 342 17.27 6.43 25.82
C LYS A 342 18.27 6.41 24.65
N ILE A 343 19.41 7.09 24.79
CA ILE A 343 20.48 7.08 23.78
C ILE A 343 21.01 5.67 23.57
N ILE A 344 21.38 4.97 24.65
CA ILE A 344 21.92 3.61 24.58
C ILE A 344 20.92 2.70 23.86
N ARG A 345 19.65 2.71 24.28
CA ARG A 345 18.58 1.94 23.62
C ARG A 345 18.47 2.26 22.13
N ASN A 346 18.59 3.52 21.73
CA ASN A 346 18.51 3.92 20.33
C ASN A 346 19.75 3.54 19.52
N LYS A 347 20.95 3.64 20.10
CA LYS A 347 22.21 3.15 19.50
C LYS A 347 22.13 1.64 19.26
N VAL A 348 21.72 0.86 20.26
CA VAL A 348 21.48 -0.59 20.14
C VAL A 348 20.46 -0.90 19.05
N ARG A 349 19.32 -0.20 19.02
CA ARG A 349 18.32 -0.36 17.95
C ARG A 349 18.88 -0.04 16.56
N LYS A 350 19.71 1.00 16.43
CA LYS A 350 20.33 1.38 15.16
C LYS A 350 21.30 0.29 14.70
N TYR A 351 22.13 -0.23 15.61
CA TYR A 351 23.03 -1.36 15.36
C TYR A 351 22.29 -2.63 14.91
N LEU A 352 21.20 -2.98 15.60
CA LEU A 352 20.35 -4.12 15.19
C LEU A 352 19.69 -3.89 13.82
N LYS A 353 19.36 -2.65 13.47
CA LYS A 353 18.79 -2.30 12.15
C LYS A 353 19.84 -2.23 11.04
N SER A 354 21.10 -1.93 11.33
CA SER A 354 22.18 -1.95 10.32
C SER A 354 22.52 -3.37 9.87
N ASN A 355 22.19 -4.39 10.66
CA ASN A 355 22.24 -5.78 10.23
C ASN A 355 21.09 -6.06 9.23
N LYS A 356 21.43 -6.01 7.92
CA LYS A 356 20.48 -6.23 6.81
C LYS A 356 19.75 -7.58 6.91
N VAL A 357 20.40 -8.62 7.43
CA VAL A 357 19.81 -9.97 7.56
C VAL A 357 18.70 -9.96 8.61
N LEU A 358 18.96 -9.45 9.81
CA LEU A 358 17.97 -9.35 10.90
C LEU A 358 16.83 -8.39 10.53
N TYR A 359 17.14 -7.25 9.91
CA TYR A 359 16.13 -6.30 9.46
C TYR A 359 15.20 -6.91 8.41
N ASN A 360 15.77 -7.57 7.38
CA ASN A 360 14.98 -8.21 6.33
C ASN A 360 14.20 -9.42 6.84
N PHE A 361 14.77 -10.19 7.78
CA PHE A 361 14.08 -11.30 8.43
C PHE A 361 12.86 -10.81 9.22
N LYS A 362 13.03 -9.79 10.08
CA LYS A 362 11.91 -9.18 10.83
C LYS A 362 10.86 -8.58 9.91
N LYS A 363 11.27 -7.81 8.91
CA LYS A 363 10.35 -7.07 8.03
C LYS A 363 9.60 -7.98 7.05
N TYR A 364 10.26 -9.01 6.49
CA TYR A 364 9.72 -9.77 5.36
C TYR A 364 9.49 -11.27 5.62
N LYS A 365 10.10 -11.88 6.65
CA LYS A 365 9.96 -13.31 6.95
C LYS A 365 9.09 -13.58 8.19
N LEU A 366 9.34 -12.92 9.32
CA LEU A 366 8.60 -13.13 10.58
C LEU A 366 7.09 -12.94 10.44
N GLY A 367 6.64 -11.91 9.71
CA GLY A 367 5.22 -11.65 9.47
C GLY A 367 4.58 -12.75 8.61
N LYS A 368 5.30 -13.28 7.63
CA LYS A 368 4.84 -14.40 6.79
C LYS A 368 4.76 -15.70 7.58
N ILE A 369 5.69 -15.93 8.51
CA ILE A 369 5.67 -17.10 9.40
C ILE A 369 4.43 -17.03 10.29
N LYS A 370 4.23 -15.93 11.03
CA LYS A 370 3.03 -15.73 11.86
C LYS A 370 1.73 -15.86 11.07
N TYR A 371 1.68 -15.31 9.86
CA TYR A 371 0.52 -15.41 8.97
C TYR A 371 0.23 -16.85 8.54
N LYS A 372 1.25 -17.67 8.23
CA LYS A 372 1.07 -19.08 7.86
C LYS A 372 0.41 -19.91 8.96
N PHE A 373 0.62 -19.57 10.22
CA PHE A 373 0.05 -20.27 11.39
C PHE A 373 -1.33 -19.75 11.82
N THR A 374 -1.97 -18.90 11.02
CA THR A 374 -3.38 -18.53 11.28
C THR A 374 -4.31 -19.69 10.93
N LYS A 375 -5.37 -19.90 11.73
CA LYS A 375 -6.33 -21.02 11.57
C LYS A 375 -6.83 -21.17 10.13
N GLU A 376 -7.21 -20.07 9.49
CA GLU A 376 -7.71 -20.03 8.11
C GLU A 376 -6.68 -20.52 7.08
N ASN A 377 -5.40 -20.15 7.22
CA ASN A 377 -4.36 -20.59 6.27
C ASN A 377 -3.92 -22.04 6.52
N LEU A 378 -3.97 -22.52 7.76
CA LEU A 378 -3.73 -23.92 8.08
C LEU A 378 -4.83 -24.81 7.49
N TYR A 379 -6.09 -24.38 7.59
CA TYR A 379 -7.23 -25.08 6.97
C TYR A 379 -7.12 -25.12 5.44
N ASN A 380 -6.83 -23.97 4.80
CA ASN A 380 -6.60 -23.92 3.35
C ASN A 380 -5.39 -24.77 2.90
N LEU A 381 -4.33 -24.83 3.72
CA LEU A 381 -3.19 -25.71 3.46
C LEU A 381 -3.59 -27.19 3.59
N TYR A 382 -4.39 -27.56 4.59
CA TYR A 382 -4.94 -28.90 4.74
C TYR A 382 -5.80 -29.30 3.54
N LEU A 383 -6.74 -28.44 3.11
CA LEU A 383 -7.57 -28.69 1.92
C LEU A 383 -6.73 -28.83 0.66
N LYS A 384 -5.69 -27.99 0.51
CA LYS A 384 -4.75 -28.09 -0.60
C LYS A 384 -3.92 -29.36 -0.57
N ILE A 385 -3.47 -29.79 0.62
CA ILE A 385 -2.77 -31.06 0.81
C ILE A 385 -3.72 -32.21 0.49
N LYS A 386 -4.98 -32.17 0.93
CA LYS A 386 -6.02 -33.16 0.61
C LYS A 386 -6.33 -33.22 -0.89
N LYS A 387 -6.39 -32.07 -1.58
CA LYS A 387 -6.50 -31.98 -3.05
C LYS A 387 -5.26 -32.58 -3.73
N ASN A 388 -4.07 -32.17 -3.30
CA ASN A 388 -2.80 -32.68 -3.83
C ASN A 388 -2.56 -34.16 -3.50
N LEU A 389 -3.06 -34.69 -2.39
CA LEU A 389 -2.97 -36.11 -2.03
C LEU A 389 -3.90 -36.95 -2.90
N ARG A 390 -5.13 -36.48 -3.16
CA ARG A 390 -6.00 -37.04 -4.21
C ARG A 390 -5.35 -37.02 -5.59
N GLU A 391 -4.51 -36.01 -5.89
CA GLU A 391 -3.73 -35.97 -7.14
C GLU A 391 -2.43 -36.79 -7.09
N LYS A 392 -1.85 -37.05 -5.91
CA LYS A 392 -0.55 -37.73 -5.70
C LYS A 392 -0.65 -39.24 -5.52
N GLU A 393 -1.82 -39.82 -5.27
CA GLU A 393 -2.03 -41.28 -5.32
C GLU A 393 -1.76 -41.88 -6.72
N LEU A 394 -1.44 -41.05 -7.72
CA LEU A 394 -1.14 -41.45 -9.09
C LEU A 394 0.22 -40.93 -9.55
N ILE A 395 1.31 -41.44 -8.97
CA ILE A 395 2.64 -41.33 -9.60
C ILE A 395 3.37 -42.67 -9.53
N LYS A 396 3.18 -43.47 -10.58
CA LYS A 396 4.27 -44.16 -11.27
C LYS A 396 3.94 -44.30 -12.76
N LEU A 397 5.00 -44.22 -13.57
CA LEU A 397 5.14 -44.55 -15.00
C LEU A 397 5.07 -43.39 -16.02
N ASN A 398 6.09 -43.42 -16.90
CA ASN A 398 6.23 -42.69 -18.15
C ASN A 398 5.14 -43.14 -19.18
N ASP A 399 4.97 -42.33 -20.23
CA ASP A 399 4.33 -42.60 -21.53
C ASP A 399 2.83 -42.96 -21.57
N ASN A 400 1.95 -42.09 -21.06
CA ASN A 400 0.49 -42.31 -21.16
C ASN A 400 -0.34 -41.02 -21.31
N TYR A 401 0.11 -40.00 -22.05
CA TYR A 401 -0.73 -38.82 -22.34
C TYR A 401 -1.18 -38.84 -23.80
N MET A 402 -2.48 -38.64 -24.03
CA MET A 402 -3.04 -38.49 -25.37
C MET A 402 -3.48 -37.05 -25.57
N LEU A 403 -3.24 -36.55 -26.79
CA LEU A 403 -3.68 -35.24 -27.22
C LEU A 403 -5.00 -35.38 -27.96
N TYR A 404 -6.00 -34.65 -27.46
CA TYR A 404 -7.33 -34.57 -28.03
C TYR A 404 -7.50 -33.21 -28.69
N GLU A 405 -8.09 -33.18 -29.89
CA GLU A 405 -8.41 -31.99 -30.66
C GLU A 405 -9.91 -31.95 -30.97
N LYS A 406 -10.50 -30.76 -30.93
CA LYS A 406 -11.85 -30.49 -31.41
C LYS A 406 -11.85 -29.28 -32.31
N ASP A 407 -12.30 -29.47 -33.55
CA ASP A 407 -12.68 -28.36 -34.43
C ASP A 407 -13.98 -27.74 -33.90
N LEU A 408 -13.96 -26.43 -33.67
CA LEU A 408 -15.08 -25.69 -33.11
C LEU A 408 -16.13 -25.34 -34.19
N HIS A 409 -15.79 -25.43 -35.47
CA HIS A 409 -16.74 -25.22 -36.56
C HIS A 409 -17.83 -26.29 -36.58
N ASP A 410 -17.49 -27.52 -36.23
CA ASP A 410 -18.37 -28.71 -36.25
C ASP A 410 -19.35 -28.77 -35.08
N ILE A 411 -19.33 -27.78 -34.19
CA ILE A 411 -20.17 -27.76 -32.99
C ILE A 411 -21.54 -27.17 -33.33
N ASN A 412 -22.56 -28.01 -33.22
CA ASN A 412 -23.98 -27.65 -33.22
C ASN A 412 -24.57 -28.04 -31.85
N TYR A 413 -24.81 -27.07 -30.97
CA TYR A 413 -25.37 -27.30 -29.64
C TYR A 413 -26.74 -26.63 -29.52
N ASN A 414 -27.79 -27.46 -29.42
CA ASN A 414 -29.19 -27.01 -29.32
C ASN A 414 -29.87 -27.46 -28.02
N LYS A 415 -29.12 -27.84 -26.97
CA LYS A 415 -29.73 -28.41 -25.76
C LYS A 415 -29.92 -27.37 -24.66
N THR A 416 -31.17 -27.25 -24.20
CA THR A 416 -31.52 -26.56 -22.96
C THR A 416 -31.17 -27.46 -21.77
N SER A 417 -30.09 -27.12 -21.07
CA SER A 417 -29.80 -27.67 -19.73
C SER A 417 -30.12 -26.60 -18.68
N ASP A 418 -30.37 -27.03 -17.45
CA ASP A 418 -30.50 -26.13 -16.30
C ASP A 418 -29.12 -25.64 -15.77
N ILE A 419 -28.05 -25.92 -16.51
CA ILE A 419 -26.68 -25.58 -16.17
C ILE A 419 -26.28 -24.32 -16.96
N ILE A 420 -25.99 -23.25 -16.23
CA ILE A 420 -25.51 -21.99 -16.81
C ILE A 420 -23.99 -22.01 -16.80
N VAL A 421 -23.38 -21.91 -17.99
CA VAL A 421 -21.93 -21.77 -18.15
C VAL A 421 -21.60 -20.34 -18.55
N ARG A 422 -20.67 -19.71 -17.83
CA ARG A 422 -20.18 -18.37 -18.17
C ARG A 422 -18.66 -18.27 -18.01
N ILE A 423 -18.09 -17.27 -18.66
CA ILE A 423 -16.70 -16.86 -18.42
C ILE A 423 -16.67 -16.07 -17.11
N ALA A 424 -15.72 -16.41 -16.25
CA ALA A 424 -15.44 -15.69 -15.02
C ALA A 424 -14.41 -14.59 -15.25
N ASP A 425 -14.54 -13.50 -14.50
CA ASP A 425 -13.67 -12.33 -14.63
C ASP A 425 -12.97 -11.99 -13.30
N VAL A 426 -12.52 -10.74 -13.18
CA VAL A 426 -11.78 -10.26 -12.01
C VAL A 426 -12.69 -10.00 -10.79
N GLU A 427 -14.00 -9.90 -10.98
CA GLU A 427 -14.99 -9.73 -9.92
C GLU A 427 -15.25 -11.07 -9.23
N ASP A 428 -15.15 -12.16 -9.97
CA ASP A 428 -15.25 -13.54 -9.48
C ASP A 428 -14.04 -14.02 -8.65
N LEU A 429 -13.07 -13.14 -8.31
CA LEU A 429 -11.84 -13.56 -7.63
C LEU A 429 -12.06 -14.29 -6.30
N GLU A 430 -13.09 -13.95 -5.52
CA GLU A 430 -13.42 -14.69 -4.29
C GLU A 430 -13.97 -16.07 -4.64
N LEU A 431 -14.94 -16.12 -5.57
CA LEU A 431 -15.56 -17.35 -6.05
C LEU A 431 -14.52 -18.33 -6.62
N ILE A 432 -13.67 -17.86 -7.54
CA ILE A 432 -12.61 -18.69 -8.13
C ILE A 432 -11.65 -19.18 -7.03
N LYS A 433 -11.29 -18.33 -6.05
CA LYS A 433 -10.42 -18.72 -4.93
C LYS A 433 -11.06 -19.84 -4.10
N ASP A 434 -12.35 -19.78 -3.85
CA ASP A 434 -13.07 -20.80 -3.06
C ASP A 434 -13.19 -22.13 -3.83
N ILE A 435 -13.52 -22.11 -5.12
CA ILE A 435 -13.70 -23.33 -5.92
C ILE A 435 -12.37 -23.98 -6.33
N THR A 436 -11.33 -23.19 -6.65
CA THR A 436 -10.02 -23.71 -7.09
C THR A 436 -9.06 -23.99 -5.93
N LEU A 437 -9.31 -23.35 -4.77
CA LEU A 437 -8.40 -23.25 -3.63
C LEU A 437 -7.06 -22.55 -3.96
N GLU A 438 -7.01 -21.84 -5.10
CA GLU A 438 -5.86 -21.03 -5.47
C GLU A 438 -5.86 -19.68 -4.76
N ARG A 439 -4.67 -19.14 -4.54
CA ARG A 439 -4.56 -17.77 -4.05
C ARG A 439 -5.02 -16.82 -5.15
N LYS A 440 -5.83 -15.81 -4.81
CA LYS A 440 -6.25 -14.72 -5.72
C LYS A 440 -5.13 -14.18 -6.59
N LYS A 441 -3.94 -13.95 -6.04
CA LYS A 441 -2.76 -13.51 -6.80
C LYS A 441 -2.37 -14.44 -7.96
N GLU A 442 -2.53 -15.76 -7.84
CA GLU A 442 -2.28 -16.71 -8.93
C GLU A 442 -3.40 -16.66 -9.97
N ILE A 443 -4.65 -16.56 -9.53
CA ILE A 443 -5.82 -16.38 -10.41
C ILE A 443 -5.66 -15.11 -11.25
N VAL A 444 -5.33 -13.98 -10.61
CA VAL A 444 -5.02 -12.71 -11.28
C VAL A 444 -3.88 -12.89 -12.31
N ARG A 445 -2.87 -13.74 -12.04
CA ARG A 445 -1.82 -14.02 -13.03
C ARG A 445 -2.32 -14.82 -14.22
N LYS A 446 -3.22 -15.79 -14.03
CA LYS A 446 -3.86 -16.57 -15.10
C LYS A 446 -4.68 -15.63 -15.99
N LEU A 447 -5.58 -14.85 -15.40
CA LEU A 447 -6.37 -13.82 -16.12
C LEU A 447 -5.47 -12.81 -16.84
N ALA A 448 -4.37 -12.36 -16.23
CA ALA A 448 -3.42 -11.44 -16.85
C ALA A 448 -2.64 -12.01 -18.04
N ARG A 449 -2.64 -13.33 -18.19
CA ARG A 449 -2.08 -14.05 -19.35
C ARG A 449 -3.13 -14.30 -20.44
N LYS A 450 -4.38 -13.87 -20.19
CA LYS A 450 -5.58 -14.15 -20.99
C LYS A 450 -6.08 -15.59 -20.88
N ASP A 451 -5.65 -16.34 -19.87
CA ASP A 451 -6.28 -17.63 -19.59
C ASP A 451 -7.76 -17.38 -19.23
N ILE A 452 -8.66 -18.19 -19.78
CA ILE A 452 -10.11 -18.07 -19.59
C ILE A 452 -10.51 -19.06 -18.50
N CYS A 453 -11.28 -18.60 -17.51
CA CYS A 453 -11.91 -19.47 -16.53
C CYS A 453 -13.38 -19.57 -16.86
N PHE A 454 -13.89 -20.77 -17.10
CA PHE A 454 -15.31 -21.06 -17.19
C PHE A 454 -15.81 -21.52 -15.83
N ILE A 455 -16.98 -21.04 -15.43
CA ILE A 455 -17.70 -21.50 -14.24
C ILE A 455 -19.06 -22.02 -14.72
N ALA A 456 -19.44 -23.21 -14.26
CA ALA A 456 -20.78 -23.75 -14.45
C ALA A 456 -21.54 -23.78 -13.14
N GLN A 457 -22.79 -23.32 -13.20
CA GLN A 457 -23.69 -23.21 -12.06
C GLN A 457 -25.00 -23.94 -12.36
N LYS A 458 -25.56 -24.61 -11.35
CA LYS A 458 -26.90 -25.21 -11.38
C LYS A 458 -27.66 -24.71 -10.16
N GLY A 459 -28.77 -24.00 -10.38
CA GLY A 459 -29.42 -23.23 -9.31
C GLY A 459 -28.46 -22.17 -8.73
N ASN A 460 -28.22 -22.18 -7.41
CA ASN A 460 -27.29 -21.28 -6.73
C ASN A 460 -25.89 -21.91 -6.47
N GLU A 461 -25.67 -23.15 -6.91
CA GLU A 461 -24.43 -23.87 -6.62
C GLU A 461 -23.46 -23.86 -7.80
N ILE A 462 -22.20 -23.51 -7.53
CA ILE A 462 -21.12 -23.73 -8.50
C ILE A 462 -20.76 -25.21 -8.53
N ILE A 463 -21.02 -25.83 -9.68
CA ILE A 463 -20.83 -27.28 -9.85
C ILE A 463 -19.57 -27.61 -10.63
N HIS A 464 -18.99 -26.67 -11.38
CA HIS A 464 -17.81 -26.92 -12.21
C HIS A 464 -16.98 -25.67 -12.46
N TYR A 465 -15.67 -25.87 -12.66
CA TYR A 465 -14.80 -24.87 -13.28
C TYR A 465 -13.85 -25.49 -14.30
N THR A 466 -13.49 -24.72 -15.34
CA THR A 466 -12.49 -25.10 -16.34
C THR A 466 -11.57 -23.92 -16.66
N TRP A 467 -10.26 -24.15 -16.63
CA TRP A 467 -9.27 -23.20 -17.14
C TRP A 467 -8.80 -23.56 -18.54
N ILE A 468 -8.77 -22.54 -19.38
CA ILE A 468 -8.36 -22.59 -20.76
C ILE A 468 -7.17 -21.66 -20.98
N SER A 469 -6.10 -22.18 -21.58
CA SER A 469 -4.92 -21.44 -21.98
C SER A 469 -5.15 -20.91 -23.40
N THR A 470 -5.09 -19.59 -23.56
CA THR A 470 -5.13 -18.93 -24.88
C THR A 470 -3.72 -18.64 -25.41
N ARG A 471 -2.73 -19.36 -24.88
CA ARG A 471 -1.35 -19.22 -25.33
C ARG A 471 -1.19 -20.06 -26.58
N ASN A 472 -0.41 -19.55 -27.52
CA ASN A 472 0.07 -20.25 -28.71
C ASN A 472 1.02 -21.41 -28.40
N ILE A 473 0.94 -22.00 -27.20
CA ILE A 473 1.81 -23.06 -26.71
C ILE A 473 0.99 -24.03 -25.87
N LEU A 474 0.97 -25.30 -26.28
CA LEU A 474 0.60 -26.42 -25.43
C LEU A 474 1.84 -26.89 -24.66
N LYS A 475 1.70 -27.10 -23.36
CA LYS A 475 2.77 -27.68 -22.55
C LYS A 475 2.49 -29.15 -22.35
N ILE A 476 3.48 -29.99 -22.66
CA ILE A 476 3.39 -31.42 -22.39
C ILE A 476 3.58 -31.64 -20.87
N PRO A 477 2.60 -32.21 -20.15
CA PRO A 477 2.72 -32.45 -18.72
C PRO A 477 3.97 -33.29 -18.41
N LYS A 478 4.73 -32.88 -17.39
CA LYS A 478 5.97 -33.55 -16.94
C LYS A 478 7.11 -33.59 -17.99
N SER A 479 7.00 -32.87 -19.11
CA SER A 479 8.09 -32.62 -20.08
C SER A 479 8.43 -31.12 -20.14
N ASN A 480 9.63 -30.79 -20.65
CA ASN A 480 10.01 -29.41 -20.99
C ASN A 480 9.55 -29.01 -22.41
N GLU A 481 9.03 -29.96 -23.18
CA GLU A 481 8.55 -29.79 -24.54
C GLU A 481 7.28 -28.94 -24.62
N LYS A 482 7.16 -28.26 -25.75
CA LYS A 482 6.13 -27.28 -26.04
C LYS A 482 5.75 -27.41 -27.50
N ILE A 483 4.45 -27.48 -27.75
CA ILE A 483 3.89 -27.52 -29.09
C ILE A 483 3.32 -26.14 -29.39
N ASN A 484 3.72 -25.53 -30.51
CA ASN A 484 3.18 -24.23 -30.90
C ASN A 484 1.79 -24.43 -31.54
N ILE A 485 0.82 -23.63 -31.12
CA ILE A 485 -0.54 -23.64 -31.68
C ILE A 485 -0.94 -22.26 -32.17
N ASN A 486 -1.91 -22.19 -33.09
CA ASN A 486 -2.27 -20.92 -33.71
C ASN A 486 -2.96 -19.95 -32.75
N LYS A 487 -3.00 -18.66 -33.10
CA LYS A 487 -3.62 -17.59 -32.26
C LYS A 487 -5.11 -17.79 -31.99
N LYS A 488 -5.80 -18.56 -32.84
CA LYS A 488 -7.23 -18.90 -32.71
C LYS A 488 -7.45 -20.27 -32.06
N GLU A 489 -6.40 -20.89 -31.55
CA GLU A 489 -6.48 -22.20 -30.93
C GLU A 489 -6.22 -22.09 -29.42
N VAL A 490 -6.89 -22.95 -28.65
CA VAL A 490 -6.85 -22.90 -27.19
C VAL A 490 -6.68 -24.28 -26.59
N SER A 491 -6.35 -24.34 -25.30
CA SER A 491 -6.30 -25.64 -24.60
C SER A 491 -6.85 -25.64 -23.20
N ILE A 492 -7.62 -26.68 -22.91
CA ILE A 492 -8.07 -27.00 -21.56
C ILE A 492 -6.87 -27.60 -20.81
N TYR A 493 -6.47 -26.97 -19.71
CA TYR A 493 -5.34 -27.45 -18.89
C TYR A 493 -5.72 -27.76 -17.45
N GLU A 494 -6.90 -27.36 -17.00
CA GLU A 494 -7.43 -27.68 -15.68
C GLU A 494 -8.96 -27.70 -15.76
N SER A 495 -9.60 -28.72 -15.18
CA SER A 495 -11.05 -28.88 -15.17
C SER A 495 -11.43 -29.63 -13.89
N TYR A 496 -12.55 -29.27 -13.27
CA TYR A 496 -13.07 -29.96 -12.09
C TYR A 496 -14.59 -29.82 -12.01
N THR A 497 -15.29 -30.96 -11.92
CA THR A 497 -16.71 -31.05 -11.58
C THR A 497 -16.87 -31.52 -10.14
N ASN A 498 -17.77 -30.89 -9.38
CA ASN A 498 -18.16 -31.33 -8.05
C ASN A 498 -18.71 -32.77 -8.13
N LYS A 499 -18.29 -33.64 -7.20
CA LYS A 499 -18.64 -35.07 -7.18
C LYS A 499 -20.14 -35.33 -7.25
N ASN A 500 -20.96 -34.51 -6.59
CA ASN A 500 -22.41 -34.67 -6.57
C ASN A 500 -23.07 -34.42 -7.95
N TYR A 501 -22.36 -33.72 -8.84
CA TYR A 501 -22.84 -33.34 -10.16
C TYR A 501 -22.04 -33.98 -11.29
N ASN A 502 -21.10 -34.88 -10.95
CA ASN A 502 -20.19 -35.50 -11.89
C ASN A 502 -20.85 -36.67 -12.64
N THR A 503 -21.88 -36.37 -13.42
CA THR A 503 -22.56 -37.33 -14.31
C THR A 503 -22.13 -37.10 -15.76
N LEU A 504 -22.19 -38.14 -16.60
CA LEU A 504 -21.81 -38.06 -18.02
C LEU A 504 -22.62 -36.97 -18.75
N ASN A 505 -23.93 -36.89 -18.50
CA ASN A 505 -24.81 -35.89 -19.10
C ASN A 505 -24.42 -34.47 -18.68
N ASN A 506 -24.16 -34.23 -17.39
CA ASN A 506 -23.77 -32.90 -16.92
C ASN A 506 -22.42 -32.47 -17.51
N ASN A 507 -21.42 -33.35 -17.49
CA ASN A 507 -20.09 -33.05 -18.04
C ASN A 507 -20.16 -32.78 -19.55
N LYS A 508 -20.94 -33.56 -20.29
CA LYS A 508 -21.17 -33.35 -21.73
C LYS A 508 -21.83 -31.99 -22.00
N SER A 509 -22.91 -31.67 -21.28
CA SER A 509 -23.58 -30.37 -21.41
C SER A 509 -22.66 -29.19 -21.07
N ILE A 510 -21.86 -29.29 -20.01
CA ILE A 510 -20.90 -28.25 -19.63
C ILE A 510 -19.84 -28.08 -20.72
N LEU A 511 -19.23 -29.17 -21.18
CA LEU A 511 -18.17 -29.13 -22.18
C LEU A 511 -18.67 -28.55 -23.50
N GLN A 512 -19.83 -28.99 -23.99
CA GLN A 512 -20.43 -28.46 -25.21
C GLN A 512 -20.75 -26.96 -25.09
N ALA A 513 -21.27 -26.51 -23.94
CA ALA A 513 -21.51 -25.09 -23.69
C ALA A 513 -20.21 -24.27 -23.68
N ILE A 514 -19.14 -24.77 -23.04
CA ILE A 514 -17.80 -24.15 -23.07
C ILE A 514 -17.31 -24.00 -24.51
N LEU A 515 -17.34 -25.08 -25.28
CA LEU A 515 -16.84 -25.08 -26.66
C LEU A 515 -17.67 -24.15 -27.57
N MET A 516 -18.98 -24.08 -27.37
CA MET A 516 -19.85 -23.13 -28.07
C MET A 516 -19.50 -21.67 -27.73
N ILE A 517 -19.23 -21.36 -26.45
CA ILE A 517 -18.80 -20.01 -26.05
C ILE A 517 -17.43 -19.69 -26.67
N LEU A 518 -16.50 -20.64 -26.71
CA LEU A 518 -15.21 -20.46 -27.38
C LEU A 518 -15.38 -20.15 -28.88
N LYS A 519 -16.24 -20.91 -29.58
CA LYS A 519 -16.61 -20.66 -30.99
C LYS A 519 -17.13 -19.23 -31.19
N LYS A 520 -18.09 -18.81 -30.34
CA LYS A 520 -18.65 -17.44 -30.38
C LYS A 520 -17.61 -16.35 -30.11
N ASN A 521 -16.54 -16.65 -29.37
CA ASN A 521 -15.41 -15.75 -29.14
C ASN A 521 -14.31 -15.84 -30.23
N GLY A 522 -14.56 -16.54 -31.33
CA GLY A 522 -13.70 -16.56 -32.52
C GLY A 522 -12.55 -17.55 -32.49
N PHE A 523 -12.54 -18.49 -31.53
CA PHE A 523 -11.60 -19.60 -31.54
C PHE A 523 -12.04 -20.67 -32.55
N THR A 524 -11.08 -21.34 -33.18
CA THR A 524 -11.30 -22.33 -34.24
C THR A 524 -11.09 -23.76 -33.76
N ARG A 525 -10.15 -23.99 -32.82
CA ARG A 525 -9.87 -25.33 -32.29
C ARG A 525 -9.60 -25.31 -30.79
N CYS A 526 -9.95 -26.40 -30.13
CA CYS A 526 -9.66 -26.62 -28.72
C CYS A 526 -8.91 -27.94 -28.54
N TYR A 527 -7.84 -27.90 -27.74
CA TYR A 527 -7.05 -29.08 -27.39
C TYR A 527 -7.23 -29.46 -25.91
N LYS A 528 -7.09 -30.74 -25.58
CA LYS A 528 -6.97 -31.22 -24.20
C LYS A 528 -5.95 -32.36 -24.14
N MET A 529 -5.04 -32.30 -23.17
CA MET A 529 -4.12 -33.41 -22.90
C MET A 529 -4.64 -34.19 -21.70
N GLU A 530 -4.88 -35.49 -21.87
CA GLU A 530 -5.43 -36.34 -20.81
C GLU A 530 -4.52 -37.57 -20.60
N ASN A 531 -4.42 -38.05 -19.36
CA ASN A 531 -3.64 -39.24 -19.04
C ASN A 531 -4.48 -40.51 -19.26
N VAL A 532 -4.04 -41.40 -20.14
CA VAL A 532 -4.73 -42.66 -20.54
C VAL A 532 -4.93 -43.61 -19.36
N LYS A 533 -4.01 -43.62 -18.37
CA LYS A 533 -4.10 -44.50 -17.18
C LYS A 533 -4.92 -43.91 -16.04
N LYS A 534 -5.25 -42.62 -16.09
CA LYS A 534 -6.31 -42.08 -15.24
C LYS A 534 -7.62 -42.49 -15.91
N ASN A 535 -8.24 -43.55 -15.40
CA ASN A 535 -9.69 -43.73 -15.50
C ASN A 535 -10.39 -42.62 -14.69
N THR A 536 -10.17 -41.37 -15.06
CA THR A 536 -11.02 -40.26 -14.67
C THR A 536 -12.21 -40.29 -15.62
N PHE A 537 -13.42 -40.30 -15.06
CA PHE A 537 -14.70 -40.35 -15.77
C PHE A 537 -14.87 -39.27 -16.87
N ASP A 538 -14.02 -38.23 -16.84
CA ASP A 538 -13.83 -37.20 -17.87
C ASP A 538 -13.35 -37.77 -19.22
N SER A 539 -12.63 -38.90 -19.24
CA SER A 539 -12.05 -39.50 -20.45
C SER A 539 -13.11 -39.90 -21.48
N LYS A 540 -14.26 -40.43 -21.03
CA LYS A 540 -15.36 -40.84 -21.92
C LYS A 540 -16.08 -39.65 -22.56
N THR A 541 -16.25 -38.56 -21.80
CA THR A 541 -16.85 -37.32 -22.35
C THR A 541 -15.92 -36.68 -23.38
N ILE A 542 -14.60 -36.69 -23.12
CA ILE A 542 -13.61 -36.15 -24.04
C ILE A 542 -13.51 -37.04 -25.29
N SER A 543 -13.51 -38.37 -25.15
CA SER A 543 -13.45 -39.29 -26.30
C SER A 543 -14.68 -39.20 -27.20
N ASP A 544 -15.86 -38.90 -26.63
CA ASP A 544 -17.10 -38.72 -27.40
C ASP A 544 -17.12 -37.37 -28.16
N GLU A 545 -16.42 -36.35 -27.65
CA GLU A 545 -16.49 -34.98 -28.18
C GLU A 545 -15.23 -34.55 -28.95
N PHE A 546 -14.07 -35.17 -28.72
CA PHE A 546 -12.78 -34.79 -29.31
C PHE A 546 -12.15 -35.96 -30.08
N THR A 547 -11.39 -35.62 -31.12
CA THR A 547 -10.60 -36.57 -31.91
C THR A 547 -9.20 -36.72 -31.32
N ILE A 548 -8.71 -37.96 -31.22
CA ILE A 548 -7.33 -38.23 -30.80
C ILE A 548 -6.36 -37.89 -31.94
N ILE A 549 -5.27 -37.20 -31.62
CA ILE A 549 -4.20 -36.86 -32.56
C ILE A 549 -2.82 -37.20 -32.01
N ASP A 550 -1.90 -37.56 -32.89
CA ASP A 550 -0.49 -37.73 -32.55
C ASP A 550 0.16 -36.37 -32.28
N ALA A 551 0.78 -36.20 -31.12
CA ALA A 551 1.47 -34.98 -30.74
C ALA A 551 2.58 -34.58 -31.72
N ASN A 552 3.19 -35.54 -32.43
CA ASN A 552 4.19 -35.29 -33.47
C ASN A 552 3.63 -34.59 -34.71
N LYS A 553 2.31 -34.60 -34.94
CA LYS A 553 1.67 -33.88 -36.06
C LYS A 553 1.56 -32.37 -35.84
N LEU A 554 1.80 -31.89 -34.62
CA LEU A 554 1.75 -30.47 -34.26
C LEU A 554 3.13 -29.86 -33.93
N MET A 555 4.17 -30.70 -33.81
CA MET A 555 5.57 -30.26 -33.70
C MET A 555 6.11 -29.93 -35.07
#